data_AF-A0A9W9YNR6-F1
#
_entry.id   AF-A0A9W9YNR6-F1
#
_cell.length_a   1.000
_cell.length_b   1.000
_cell.length_c   1.000
_cell.angle_alpha   90.00
_cell.angle_beta   90.00
_cell.angle_gamma   90.00
#
_symmetry.space_group_name_H-M   'P 1'
#
loop_
_entity.id
_entity.type
_entity.pdbx_description
1 polymer ?
#
loop_
_entity_poly.entity_id
_entity_poly.type
_entity_poly.pdbx_seq_one_letter_code
_entity_poly.pdbx_strand_id
1 'polypeptide(L)'
;MDAPVSIWRTLFIANEWNEIQTTRKINPELQIFLVLLFLKVFGFEFLATTDPQTIFSVNQVTDYVGDYSKVLRFAALSIVFLAVEAVQWFFFAFIYERFVGDALGDFIDLCSMSNVSIFILENTRYGYYIHGRSVHGRADTNMWQMNEQLKREEEDLCGKRGLEPNSEGQTFEVEVPSKFREQYEDVVRPLRESGVQQQRRNMPNNSMGQDGRASRLPPAVEKRLQAYNSLNRFLSAFIDHSLRDLDYLVRDKLLFERILNMELKDLPPPDKAIFYNDDGRSFNSILFYGNEWTLMFFDLLTFAAMDLIYPDFVLAGVISYLLSKGLTLLRNSLGRKNLTRKTLVDERFLI
;
A
#
# COMPACT_ATOMS: atom_id res chain seq x y z
N MET A 1 6.19 -11.10 36.36
CA MET A 1 6.13 -11.63 34.98
C MET A 1 5.60 -10.49 34.13
N ASP A 2 6.35 -10.04 33.12
CA ASP A 2 5.80 -9.07 32.18
C ASP A 2 4.60 -9.69 31.45
N ALA A 3 3.56 -8.89 31.23
CA ALA A 3 2.40 -9.32 30.48
C ALA A 3 2.80 -9.70 29.04
N PRO A 4 2.14 -10.69 28.41
CA PRO A 4 2.41 -11.03 27.02
C PRO A 4 2.10 -9.84 26.10
N VAL A 5 2.80 -9.75 24.97
CA VAL A 5 2.56 -8.71 23.95
C VAL A 5 1.14 -8.83 23.41
N SER A 6 0.40 -7.72 23.42
CA SER A 6 -0.99 -7.68 22.95
C SER A 6 -1.07 -7.94 21.44
N ILE A 7 -1.91 -8.92 21.04
CA ILE A 7 -2.19 -9.19 19.62
C ILE A 7 -2.94 -8.04 18.92
N TRP A 8 -3.63 -7.20 19.70
CA TRP A 8 -4.38 -6.06 19.18
C TRP A 8 -3.50 -5.07 18.41
N ARG A 9 -2.22 -4.97 18.77
CA ARG A 9 -1.24 -4.12 18.05
C ARG A 9 -1.10 -4.57 16.60
N THR A 10 -0.90 -5.87 16.37
CA THR A 10 -0.82 -6.45 15.02
C THR A 10 -2.14 -6.34 14.27
N LEU A 11 -3.27 -6.60 14.94
CA LEU A 11 -4.59 -6.52 14.30
C LEU A 11 -4.92 -5.09 13.86
N PHE A 12 -4.58 -4.11 14.68
CA PHE A 12 -4.79 -2.70 14.37
C PHE A 12 -3.95 -2.27 13.17
N ILE A 13 -2.65 -2.55 13.18
CA ILE A 13 -1.77 -2.25 12.04
C ILE A 13 -2.20 -3.00 10.76
N ALA A 14 -2.68 -4.24 10.88
CA ALA A 14 -3.20 -4.98 9.74
C ALA A 14 -4.48 -4.34 9.16
N ASN A 15 -5.35 -3.78 9.99
CA ASN A 15 -6.54 -3.05 9.52
C ASN A 15 -6.17 -1.78 8.78
N GLU A 16 -5.29 -0.98 9.37
CA GLU A 16 -4.84 0.28 8.76
C GLU A 16 -4.10 0.00 7.45
N TRP A 17 -3.28 -1.06 7.40
CA TRP A 17 -2.68 -1.52 6.16
C TRP A 17 -3.73 -1.97 5.13
N ASN A 18 -4.84 -2.57 5.55
CA ASN A 18 -5.94 -2.95 4.65
C ASN A 18 -6.63 -1.72 4.06
N GLU A 19 -6.81 -0.67 4.86
CA GLU A 19 -7.42 0.59 4.45
C GLU A 19 -6.57 1.35 3.44
N ILE A 20 -5.27 1.57 3.74
CA ILE A 20 -4.39 2.37 2.88
C ILE A 20 -4.09 1.73 1.51
N GLN A 21 -4.32 0.42 1.34
CA GLN A 21 -4.00 -0.30 0.11
C GLN A 21 -4.68 0.25 -1.14
N THR A 22 -5.90 0.75 -0.97
CA THR A 22 -6.71 1.29 -2.07
C THR A 22 -6.87 2.81 -2.00
N THR A 23 -6.14 3.47 -1.11
CA THR A 23 -6.12 4.93 -1.03
C THR A 23 -5.48 5.50 -2.28
N ARG A 24 -6.23 6.38 -2.96
CA ARG A 24 -5.77 7.14 -4.12
C ARG A 24 -5.41 8.56 -3.71
N LYS A 25 -4.49 9.17 -4.47
CA LYS A 25 -4.16 10.59 -4.27
C LYS A 25 -5.29 11.49 -4.73
N ILE A 26 -5.96 11.09 -5.81
CA ILE A 26 -6.98 11.90 -6.48
C ILE A 26 -8.34 11.26 -6.26
N ASN A 27 -9.38 12.10 -6.29
CA ASN A 27 -10.76 11.67 -6.11
C ASN A 27 -11.38 11.31 -7.49
N PRO A 28 -11.63 10.02 -7.80
CA PRO A 28 -12.15 9.61 -9.10
C PRO A 28 -13.57 10.11 -9.38
N GLU A 29 -14.40 10.25 -8.34
CA GLU A 29 -15.76 10.79 -8.44
C GLU A 29 -15.72 12.25 -8.89
N LEU A 30 -14.88 13.06 -8.24
CA LEU A 30 -14.67 14.46 -8.58
C LEU A 30 -14.08 14.58 -9.99
N GLN A 31 -13.18 13.68 -10.37
CA GLN A 31 -12.57 13.64 -11.70
C GLN A 31 -13.63 13.47 -12.79
N ILE A 32 -14.45 12.43 -12.70
CA ILE A 32 -15.49 12.17 -13.70
C ILE A 32 -16.54 13.28 -13.70
N PHE A 33 -16.94 13.77 -12.52
CA PHE A 33 -17.88 14.89 -12.40
C PHE A 33 -17.38 16.15 -13.12
N LEU A 34 -16.15 16.59 -12.83
CA LEU A 34 -15.58 17.79 -13.43
C LEU A 34 -15.37 17.62 -14.94
N VAL A 35 -14.90 16.46 -15.39
CA VAL A 35 -14.74 16.18 -16.82
C VAL A 35 -16.09 16.27 -17.55
N LEU A 36 -17.15 15.68 -17.00
CA LEU A 36 -18.49 15.78 -17.57
C LEU A 36 -19.04 17.21 -17.52
N LEU A 37 -18.75 17.96 -16.45
CA LEU A 37 -19.12 19.38 -16.34
C LEU A 37 -18.50 20.19 -17.50
N PHE A 38 -17.20 20.05 -17.74
CA PHE A 38 -16.53 20.77 -18.84
C PHE A 38 -17.03 20.32 -20.22
N LEU A 39 -17.16 19.02 -20.44
CA LEU A 39 -17.59 18.50 -21.74
C LEU A 39 -19.04 18.84 -22.07
N LYS A 40 -19.98 18.64 -21.13
CA LYS A 40 -21.43 18.74 -21.39
C LYS A 40 -22.04 20.07 -20.99
N VAL A 41 -21.60 20.67 -19.88
CA VAL A 41 -22.22 21.91 -19.37
C VAL A 41 -21.54 23.15 -19.94
N PHE A 42 -20.20 23.18 -19.95
CA PHE A 42 -19.46 24.24 -20.64
C PHE A 42 -19.29 24.01 -22.14
N GLY A 43 -19.81 22.88 -22.66
CA GLY A 43 -19.91 22.61 -24.09
C GLY A 43 -18.58 22.36 -24.79
N PHE A 44 -17.55 21.90 -24.07
CA PHE A 44 -16.27 21.57 -24.70
C PHE A 44 -16.39 20.39 -25.66
N GLU A 45 -17.49 19.62 -25.60
CA GLU A 45 -17.79 18.61 -26.61
C GLU A 45 -17.91 19.18 -28.02
N PHE A 46 -18.39 20.42 -28.19
CA PHE A 46 -18.57 21.03 -29.51
C PHE A 46 -17.24 21.33 -30.22
N LEU A 47 -16.12 21.39 -29.49
CA LEU A 47 -14.77 21.45 -30.08
C LEU A 47 -14.41 20.19 -30.87
N ALA A 48 -15.14 19.10 -30.66
CA ALA A 48 -14.94 17.84 -31.36
C ALA A 48 -15.72 17.73 -32.68
N THR A 49 -16.47 18.76 -33.06
CA THR A 49 -17.18 18.82 -34.35
C THR A 49 -16.20 19.04 -35.50
N THR A 50 -16.63 18.75 -36.73
CA THR A 50 -15.88 19.07 -37.94
C THR A 50 -15.99 20.54 -38.36
N ASP A 51 -16.65 21.37 -37.55
CA ASP A 51 -16.84 22.78 -37.85
C ASP A 51 -15.52 23.56 -37.74
N PRO A 52 -15.27 24.52 -38.65
CA PRO A 52 -14.05 25.32 -38.64
C PRO A 52 -14.05 26.40 -37.54
N GLN A 53 -15.14 26.56 -36.80
CA GLN A 53 -15.32 27.58 -35.77
C GLN A 53 -15.29 26.96 -34.38
N THR A 54 -14.64 27.65 -33.44
CA THR A 54 -14.63 27.26 -32.03
C THR A 54 -15.94 27.70 -31.38
N ILE A 55 -16.82 26.73 -31.10
CA ILE A 55 -18.14 26.95 -30.51
C ILE A 55 -18.24 26.17 -29.20
N PHE A 56 -18.86 26.77 -28.18
CA PHE A 56 -19.08 26.16 -26.85
C PHE A 56 -20.56 26.15 -26.44
N SER A 57 -21.42 26.81 -27.22
CA SER A 57 -22.85 26.87 -26.96
C SER A 57 -23.56 26.86 -28.30
N VAL A 58 -24.57 26.00 -28.40
CA VAL A 58 -25.35 25.77 -29.61
C VAL A 58 -26.81 25.73 -29.21
N ASN A 59 -27.65 26.45 -29.94
CA ASN A 59 -29.08 26.20 -29.94
C ASN A 59 -29.41 25.06 -30.91
N GLN A 60 -29.73 23.89 -30.35
CA GLN A 60 -29.99 22.65 -31.12
C GLN A 60 -31.13 22.77 -32.16
N VAL A 61 -31.97 23.81 -32.07
CA VAL A 61 -33.10 24.00 -32.99
C VAL A 61 -32.75 24.93 -34.14
N THR A 62 -31.84 25.89 -33.94
CA THR A 62 -31.57 26.96 -34.92
C THR A 62 -30.20 26.86 -35.54
N ASP A 63 -29.24 26.28 -34.83
CA ASP A 63 -27.83 26.35 -35.20
C ASP A 63 -27.43 25.04 -35.89
N TYR A 64 -26.66 25.16 -36.96
CA TYR A 64 -26.03 24.02 -37.60
C TYR A 64 -24.88 23.51 -36.73
N VAL A 65 -24.79 22.19 -36.59
CA VAL A 65 -23.67 21.51 -35.91
C VAL A 65 -23.13 20.44 -36.86
N GLY A 66 -21.84 20.53 -37.17
CA GLY A 66 -21.15 19.53 -37.95
C GLY A 66 -21.03 18.19 -37.21
N ASP A 67 -20.81 17.11 -37.98
CA ASP A 67 -20.64 15.79 -37.40
C ASP A 67 -19.43 15.74 -36.46
N TYR A 68 -19.54 14.97 -35.38
CA TYR A 68 -18.43 14.75 -34.45
C TYR A 68 -17.32 13.91 -35.08
N SER A 69 -16.09 14.45 -35.07
CA SER A 69 -14.90 13.70 -35.44
C SER A 69 -14.42 12.84 -34.28
N LYS A 70 -14.26 11.53 -34.50
CA LYS A 70 -13.76 10.59 -33.47
C LYS A 70 -12.40 11.00 -32.90
N VAL A 71 -11.52 11.52 -33.76
CA VAL A 71 -10.17 11.95 -33.36
C VAL A 71 -10.24 13.21 -32.49
N LEU A 72 -11.02 14.21 -32.90
CA LEU A 72 -11.17 15.44 -32.12
C LEU A 72 -11.90 15.18 -30.80
N ARG A 73 -12.86 14.25 -30.80
CA ARG A 73 -13.59 13.83 -29.59
C ARG A 73 -12.69 13.18 -28.57
N PHE A 74 -11.82 12.27 -29.01
CA PHE A 74 -10.77 11.70 -28.16
C PHE A 74 -9.80 12.76 -27.64
N ALA A 75 -9.38 13.70 -28.50
CA ALA A 75 -8.47 14.77 -28.12
C ALA A 75 -9.09 15.72 -27.09
N ALA A 76 -10.33 16.17 -27.31
CA ALA A 76 -11.06 17.03 -26.38
C ALA A 76 -11.27 16.36 -25.03
N LEU A 77 -11.70 15.09 -25.01
CA LEU A 77 -11.83 14.28 -23.79
C LEU A 77 -10.49 14.20 -23.05
N SER A 78 -9.41 13.83 -23.75
CA SER A 78 -8.09 13.62 -23.14
C SER A 78 -7.52 14.92 -22.58
N ILE A 79 -7.64 16.03 -23.31
CA ILE A 79 -7.15 17.33 -22.84
C ILE A 79 -7.91 17.77 -21.59
N VAL A 80 -9.24 17.69 -21.60
CA VAL A 80 -10.06 18.06 -20.43
C VAL A 80 -9.73 17.15 -19.25
N PHE A 81 -9.66 15.84 -19.46
CA PHE A 81 -9.35 14.88 -18.40
C PHE A 81 -7.98 15.14 -17.78
N LEU A 82 -6.94 15.29 -18.59
CA LEU A 82 -5.58 15.56 -18.12
C LEU A 82 -5.47 16.93 -17.44
N ALA A 83 -6.21 17.93 -17.90
CA ALA A 83 -6.22 19.26 -17.28
C ALA A 83 -6.87 19.22 -15.89
N VAL A 84 -8.03 18.57 -15.73
CA VAL A 84 -8.68 18.39 -14.43
C VAL A 84 -7.76 17.58 -13.50
N GLU A 85 -7.14 16.52 -14.01
CA GLU A 85 -6.22 15.69 -13.24
C GLU A 85 -5.01 16.49 -12.74
N ALA A 86 -4.38 17.28 -13.61
CA ALA A 86 -3.22 18.09 -13.23
C ALA A 86 -3.56 19.07 -12.10
N VAL A 87 -4.76 19.66 -12.13
CA VAL A 87 -5.26 20.55 -11.08
C VAL A 87 -5.51 19.77 -9.78
N GLN A 88 -6.16 18.61 -9.84
CA GLN A 88 -6.39 17.77 -8.67
C GLN A 88 -5.08 17.29 -8.06
N TRP A 89 -4.17 16.75 -8.87
CA TRP A 89 -2.86 16.29 -8.43
C TRP A 89 -2.08 17.41 -7.74
N PHE A 90 -2.05 18.61 -8.33
CA PHE A 90 -1.39 19.76 -7.71
C PHE A 90 -2.01 20.11 -6.36
N PHE A 91 -3.34 20.16 -6.27
CA PHE A 91 -4.04 20.41 -5.01
C PHE A 91 -3.70 19.35 -3.95
N PHE A 92 -3.79 18.07 -4.29
CA PHE A 92 -3.56 17.00 -3.33
C PHE A 92 -2.08 16.91 -2.90
N ALA A 93 -1.15 16.98 -3.85
CA ALA A 93 0.28 16.86 -3.57
C ALA A 93 0.85 18.05 -2.79
N PHE A 94 0.43 19.29 -3.10
CA PHE A 94 1.05 20.49 -2.49
C PHE A 94 0.23 21.10 -1.36
N ILE A 95 -1.09 20.88 -1.32
CA ILE A 95 -1.97 21.49 -0.32
C ILE A 95 -2.49 20.43 0.63
N TYR A 96 -3.19 19.41 0.14
CA TYR A 96 -3.86 18.45 1.01
C TYR A 96 -2.87 17.66 1.88
N GLU A 97 -1.85 17.05 1.26
CA GLU A 97 -0.84 16.26 1.98
C GLU A 97 -0.04 17.10 2.98
N ARG A 98 0.13 18.41 2.71
CA ARG A 98 0.94 19.29 3.55
C ARG A 98 0.18 19.88 4.73
N PHE A 99 -1.11 20.14 4.57
CA PHE A 99 -1.92 20.92 5.53
C PHE A 99 -3.11 20.17 6.12
N VAL A 100 -3.54 19.05 5.52
CA VAL A 100 -4.76 18.33 5.95
C VAL A 100 -4.42 16.96 6.52
N GLY A 101 -3.71 16.12 5.78
CA GLY A 101 -3.35 14.79 6.28
C GLY A 101 -2.46 13.99 5.35
N ASP A 102 -1.57 13.19 5.94
CA ASP A 102 -0.64 12.30 5.25
C ASP A 102 -0.88 10.86 5.68
N ALA A 103 -1.74 10.16 4.94
CA ALA A 103 -2.14 8.80 5.28
C ALA A 103 -0.95 7.82 5.38
N LEU A 104 0.13 8.03 4.61
CA LEU A 104 1.30 7.15 4.67
C LEU A 104 2.21 7.50 5.86
N GLY A 105 2.42 8.78 6.14
CA GLY A 105 3.13 9.25 7.33
C GLY A 105 2.43 8.84 8.61
N ASP A 106 1.12 9.08 8.71
CA ASP A 106 0.28 8.67 9.83
C ASP A 106 0.39 7.17 10.09
N PHE A 107 0.46 6.36 9.02
CA PHE A 107 0.65 4.91 9.12
C PHE A 107 2.04 4.51 9.67
N ILE A 108 3.12 5.17 9.25
CA ILE A 108 4.48 4.94 9.78
C ILE A 108 4.52 5.29 11.27
N ASP A 109 3.94 6.43 11.64
CA ASP A 109 3.83 6.87 13.03
C ASP A 109 3.06 5.86 13.85
N LEU A 110 1.95 5.35 13.31
CA LEU A 110 1.15 4.33 13.97
C LEU A 110 1.93 3.04 14.22
N CYS A 111 2.77 2.61 13.27
CA CYS A 111 3.65 1.46 13.43
C CYS A 111 4.60 1.64 14.62
N SER A 112 5.21 2.83 14.74
CA SER A 112 6.12 3.16 15.85
C SER A 112 5.42 3.24 17.20
N MET A 113 4.25 3.89 17.25
CA MET A 113 3.44 3.99 18.46
C MET A 113 2.92 2.62 18.89
N SER A 114 2.55 1.76 17.94
CA SER A 114 2.10 0.39 18.21
C SER A 114 3.25 -0.58 18.48
N ASN A 115 4.52 -0.18 18.32
CA ASN A 115 5.72 -1.03 18.36
C ASN A 115 5.65 -2.24 17.40
N VAL A 116 5.12 -2.05 16.19
CA VAL A 116 4.99 -3.10 15.19
C VAL A 116 5.80 -2.70 13.97
N SER A 117 6.82 -3.48 13.65
CA SER A 117 7.55 -3.32 12.39
C SER A 117 6.92 -4.16 11.29
N ILE A 118 6.97 -3.68 10.06
CA ILE A 118 6.38 -4.34 8.91
C ILE A 118 7.49 -4.70 7.92
N PHE A 119 7.53 -5.97 7.55
CA PHE A 119 8.43 -6.47 6.52
C PHE A 119 7.63 -6.88 5.29
N ILE A 120 7.90 -6.25 4.16
CA ILE A 120 7.14 -6.35 2.92
C ILE A 120 8.07 -6.92 1.86
N LEU A 121 7.63 -7.97 1.17
CA LEU A 121 8.33 -8.51 0.00
C LEU A 121 7.43 -8.31 -1.22
N GLU A 122 7.83 -7.39 -2.09
CA GLU A 122 7.22 -7.17 -3.40
C GLU A 122 7.59 -8.32 -4.34
N ASN A 123 8.89 -8.65 -4.37
CA ASN A 123 9.47 -9.75 -5.11
C ASN A 123 10.09 -10.78 -4.16
N THR A 124 10.67 -11.86 -4.69
CA THR A 124 11.23 -12.96 -3.88
C THR A 124 12.31 -12.49 -2.88
N ARG A 125 13.08 -11.46 -3.26
CA ARG A 125 14.23 -10.94 -2.49
C ARG A 125 14.24 -9.42 -2.34
N TYR A 126 13.28 -8.72 -2.93
CA TYR A 126 13.21 -7.27 -2.90
C TYR A 126 11.86 -6.84 -2.31
N GLY A 127 11.87 -5.77 -1.53
CA GLY A 127 10.67 -5.14 -1.01
C GLY A 127 11.00 -3.99 -0.08
N TYR A 128 10.27 -3.88 1.02
CA TYR A 128 10.31 -2.71 1.89
C TYR A 128 10.26 -3.11 3.36
N TYR A 129 10.84 -2.29 4.22
CA TYR A 129 10.76 -2.44 5.66
C TYR A 129 10.33 -1.13 6.31
N ILE A 130 9.35 -1.22 7.19
CA ILE A 130 8.88 -0.12 8.02
C ILE A 130 9.28 -0.46 9.45
N HIS A 131 10.21 0.32 9.98
CA HIS A 131 10.68 0.25 11.34
C HIS A 131 9.66 0.91 12.26
N GLY A 132 9.05 0.07 13.10
CA GLY A 132 8.07 0.50 14.08
C GLY A 132 8.48 0.11 15.48
N ARG A 133 9.76 0.15 15.86
CA ARG A 133 10.15 -0.06 17.27
C ARG A 133 9.87 1.23 18.04
N SER A 134 9.08 1.13 19.10
CA SER A 134 8.76 2.28 19.95
C SER A 134 9.97 2.69 20.79
N VAL A 135 10.24 4.00 20.84
CA VAL A 135 11.31 4.59 21.66
C VAL A 135 11.02 4.50 23.17
N HIS A 136 9.75 4.27 23.54
CA HIS A 136 9.31 4.19 24.94
C HIS A 136 9.33 2.77 25.52
N GLY A 137 9.72 1.76 24.72
CA GLY A 137 9.86 0.36 25.13
C GLY A 137 8.55 -0.39 25.42
N ARG A 138 7.41 0.30 25.58
CA ARG A 138 6.06 -0.27 25.77
C ARG A 138 5.02 0.58 25.03
N ALA A 139 4.10 -0.07 24.32
CA ALA A 139 2.94 0.61 23.70
C ALA A 139 1.59 0.28 24.37
N ASP A 140 1.49 -0.85 25.07
CA ASP A 140 0.27 -1.23 25.78
C ASP A 140 0.14 -0.37 27.05
N THR A 141 -0.29 0.87 26.89
CA THR A 141 -0.35 1.90 27.93
C THR A 141 -1.74 2.53 28.02
N ASN A 142 -2.00 3.27 29.11
CA ASN A 142 -3.24 4.03 29.24
C ASN A 142 -3.12 5.42 28.58
N MET A 143 -4.26 6.11 28.41
CA MET A 143 -4.31 7.43 27.76
C MET A 143 -3.40 8.48 28.43
N TRP A 144 -3.20 8.40 29.74
CA TRP A 144 -2.34 9.34 30.45
C TRP A 144 -0.86 9.12 30.11
N GLN A 145 -0.41 7.86 30.16
CA GLN A 145 0.95 7.47 29.79
C GLN A 145 1.24 7.75 28.32
N MET A 146 0.28 7.51 27.42
CA MET A 146 0.43 7.83 26.01
C MET A 146 0.66 9.33 25.78
N ASN A 147 -0.09 10.20 26.46
CA ASN A 147 0.13 11.65 26.38
C ASN A 147 1.48 12.07 26.97
N GLU A 148 1.93 11.42 28.05
CA GLU A 148 3.27 11.66 28.62
C GLU A 148 4.37 11.27 27.63
N GLN A 149 4.23 10.14 26.95
CA GLN A 149 5.15 9.67 25.90
C GLN A 149 5.22 10.65 24.73
N LEU A 150 4.07 11.10 24.21
CA LEU A 150 4.00 12.06 23.12
C LEU A 150 4.62 13.41 23.51
N LYS A 151 4.35 13.89 24.73
CA LYS A 151 4.95 15.13 25.24
C LYS A 151 6.47 15.02 25.34
N ARG A 152 7.00 13.86 25.75
CA ARG A 152 8.44 13.63 25.80
C ARG A 152 9.08 13.60 24.42
N GLU A 153 8.36 13.12 23.40
CA GLU A 153 8.81 13.20 22.01
C GLU A 153 8.82 14.64 21.50
N GLU A 154 7.78 15.42 21.80
CA GLU A 154 7.70 16.85 21.46
C GLU A 154 8.83 17.67 22.12
N GLU A 155 9.17 17.34 23.37
CA GLU A 155 10.25 17.98 24.13
C GLU A 155 11.65 17.40 23.83
N ASP A 156 11.79 16.46 22.87
CA ASP A 156 13.05 15.76 22.50
C ASP A 156 13.74 15.08 23.71
N LEU A 157 12.95 14.58 24.67
CA LEU A 157 13.37 13.89 25.90
C LEU A 157 13.45 12.36 25.75
N CYS A 158 13.51 11.86 24.52
CA CYS A 158 13.65 10.45 24.18
C CYS A 158 14.55 10.26 22.95
N GLY A 159 14.91 9.01 22.65
CA GLY A 159 15.65 8.68 21.43
C GLY A 159 14.83 8.94 20.17
N LYS A 160 15.50 9.00 19.03
CA LYS A 160 14.85 9.09 17.71
C LYS A 160 14.22 7.74 17.31
N ARG A 161 13.19 7.79 16.45
CA ARG A 161 12.40 6.63 16.03
C ARG A 161 13.05 5.73 14.97
N GLY A 162 14.20 6.10 14.42
CA GLY A 162 14.81 5.37 13.30
C GLY A 162 15.46 4.04 13.69
N LEU A 163 15.77 3.24 12.66
CA LEU A 163 16.36 1.91 12.82
C LEU A 163 17.78 1.96 13.41
N GLU A 164 18.62 2.88 12.91
CA GLU A 164 19.97 3.09 13.40
C GLU A 164 20.00 4.05 14.61
N PRO A 165 20.96 3.91 15.53
CA PRO A 165 21.09 4.82 16.66
C PRO A 165 21.19 6.28 16.22
N ASN A 166 20.36 7.14 16.81
CA ASN A 166 20.27 8.58 16.49
C ASN A 166 19.81 8.89 15.05
N SER A 167 19.18 7.95 14.35
CA SER A 167 18.54 8.18 13.05
C SER A 167 17.04 8.41 13.21
N GLU A 168 16.45 9.18 12.29
CA GLU A 168 14.99 9.32 12.14
C GLU A 168 14.43 8.44 11.00
N GLY A 169 15.30 7.78 10.23
CA GLY A 169 14.90 6.93 9.11
C GLY A 169 14.14 5.70 9.58
N GLN A 170 12.85 5.64 9.26
CA GLN A 170 11.97 4.53 9.62
C GLN A 170 11.60 3.63 8.45
N THR A 171 11.78 4.06 7.21
CA THR A 171 11.39 3.31 6.02
C THR A 171 12.60 2.99 5.17
N PHE A 172 12.60 1.80 4.60
CA PHE A 172 13.73 1.26 3.86
C PHE A 172 13.25 0.44 2.68
N GLU A 173 13.97 0.54 1.57
CA GLU A 173 13.91 -0.48 0.52
C GLU A 173 14.89 -1.58 0.89
N VAL A 174 14.46 -2.83 0.76
CA VAL A 174 15.23 -3.97 1.27
C VAL A 174 15.50 -4.97 0.18
N GLU A 175 16.78 -5.32 0.04
CA GLU A 175 17.23 -6.48 -0.70
C GLU A 175 17.74 -7.55 0.29
N VAL A 176 17.15 -8.74 0.26
CA VAL A 176 17.52 -9.85 1.14
C VAL A 176 18.27 -10.97 0.40
N PRO A 177 19.23 -11.65 1.06
CA PRO A 177 19.95 -12.77 0.47
C PRO A 177 19.04 -14.00 0.31
N SER A 178 19.45 -14.95 -0.54
CA SER A 178 18.70 -16.21 -0.76
C SER A 178 18.48 -16.98 0.55
N LYS A 179 19.46 -16.97 1.45
CA LYS A 179 19.39 -17.64 2.75
C LYS A 179 18.26 -17.10 3.64
N PHE A 180 18.01 -15.78 3.63
CA PHE A 180 16.85 -15.20 4.30
C PHE A 180 15.56 -15.79 3.75
N ARG A 181 15.47 -15.91 2.41
CA ARG A 181 14.28 -16.42 1.75
C ARG A 181 14.04 -17.90 2.04
N GLU A 182 15.09 -18.71 2.09
CA GLU A 182 15.02 -20.12 2.46
C GLU A 182 14.45 -20.29 3.86
N GLN A 183 14.98 -19.55 4.85
CA GLN A 183 14.48 -19.59 6.23
C GLN A 183 13.02 -19.15 6.34
N TYR A 184 12.63 -18.11 5.60
CA TYR A 184 11.23 -17.71 5.50
C TYR A 184 10.34 -18.83 4.92
N GLU A 185 10.76 -19.48 3.84
CA GLU A 185 10.01 -20.56 3.21
C GLU A 185 9.92 -21.81 4.10
N ASP A 186 10.94 -22.11 4.90
CA ASP A 186 10.91 -23.25 5.82
C ASP A 186 9.81 -23.10 6.88
N VAL A 187 9.53 -21.86 7.31
CA VAL A 187 8.44 -21.56 8.25
C VAL A 187 7.06 -21.63 7.58
N VAL A 188 6.94 -21.17 6.33
CA VAL A 188 5.66 -20.98 5.64
C VAL A 188 5.22 -22.20 4.81
N ARG A 189 6.17 -22.97 4.26
CA ARG A 189 5.89 -24.16 3.42
C ARG A 189 4.95 -25.16 4.09
N PRO A 190 5.12 -25.53 5.37
CA PRO A 190 4.21 -26.47 6.04
C PRO A 190 2.75 -25.97 6.08
N LEU A 191 2.52 -24.66 6.10
CA LEU A 191 1.17 -24.09 6.08
C LEU A 191 0.51 -24.23 4.71
N ARG A 192 1.28 -24.08 3.63
CA ARG A 192 0.79 -24.22 2.24
C ARG A 192 0.45 -25.67 1.92
N GLU A 193 1.31 -26.60 2.33
CA GLU A 193 1.14 -28.04 2.08
C GLU A 193 0.03 -28.66 2.94
N SER A 194 -0.19 -28.14 4.16
CA SER A 194 -1.27 -28.60 5.04
C SER A 194 -2.67 -28.37 4.46
N GLY A 195 -2.86 -27.35 3.61
CA GLY A 195 -4.13 -27.12 2.90
C GLY A 195 -4.47 -28.19 1.86
N VAL A 196 -3.46 -28.92 1.36
CA VAL A 196 -3.62 -29.98 0.35
C VAL A 196 -3.78 -31.36 0.99
N GLN A 197 -3.17 -31.59 2.16
CA GLN A 197 -3.19 -32.90 2.86
C GLN A 197 -4.27 -33.05 3.94
N GLN A 198 -4.98 -31.98 4.30
CA GLN A 198 -6.04 -32.04 5.33
C GLN A 198 -7.25 -32.92 4.97
N GLN A 199 -7.35 -33.39 3.73
CA GLN A 199 -8.35 -34.39 3.33
C GLN A 199 -7.97 -35.84 3.66
N ARG A 200 -6.75 -36.14 4.16
CA ARG A 200 -6.29 -37.55 4.25
C ARG A 200 -5.77 -38.07 5.60
N ARG A 201 -5.51 -37.27 6.63
CA ARG A 201 -5.04 -37.82 7.92
C ARG A 201 -5.63 -37.13 9.14
N ASN A 202 -6.65 -37.77 9.70
CA ASN A 202 -7.11 -37.58 11.07
C ASN A 202 -6.08 -38.28 12.00
N MET A 203 -5.08 -37.55 12.51
CA MET A 203 -4.13 -38.08 13.51
C MET A 203 -4.21 -37.19 14.76
N PRO A 204 -4.57 -37.74 15.94
CA PRO A 204 -4.64 -36.97 17.17
C PRO A 204 -3.22 -36.81 17.72
N ASN A 205 -2.57 -35.68 17.46
CA ASN A 205 -1.39 -35.28 18.21
C ASN A 205 -1.80 -34.13 19.12
N ASN A 206 -1.92 -34.40 20.43
CA ASN A 206 -2.18 -33.40 21.45
C ASN A 206 -0.91 -32.55 21.63
N SER A 207 -0.81 -31.46 20.89
CA SER A 207 0.20 -30.43 21.13
C SER A 207 -0.18 -29.60 22.37
N MET A 208 0.82 -29.33 23.22
CA MET A 208 0.65 -28.48 24.40
C MET A 208 0.66 -27.02 23.97
N GLY A 209 -0.34 -26.26 24.42
CA GLY A 209 -0.36 -24.82 24.24
C GLY A 209 0.72 -24.13 25.07
N GLN A 210 1.02 -22.87 24.73
CA GLN A 210 2.05 -22.03 25.35
C GLN A 210 1.87 -21.88 26.88
N ASP A 211 0.64 -22.04 27.39
CA ASP A 211 0.29 -22.00 28.82
C ASP A 211 0.42 -23.36 29.53
N GLY A 212 1.04 -24.36 28.92
CA GLY A 212 1.17 -25.72 29.47
C GLY A 212 -0.16 -26.49 29.57
N ARG A 213 -1.25 -25.94 29.02
CA ARG A 213 -2.56 -26.59 28.93
C ARG A 213 -2.71 -27.32 27.60
N ALA A 214 -3.44 -28.43 27.61
CA ALA A 214 -3.83 -29.11 26.37
C ALA A 214 -4.56 -28.11 25.46
N SER A 215 -4.01 -27.87 24.26
CA SER A 215 -4.60 -26.97 23.28
C SER A 215 -5.96 -27.52 22.87
N ARG A 216 -7.04 -26.76 23.13
CA ARG A 216 -8.39 -27.08 22.63
C ARG A 216 -8.60 -26.56 21.20
N LEU A 217 -7.58 -25.94 20.62
CA LEU A 217 -7.67 -25.35 19.29
C LEU A 217 -7.54 -26.44 18.22
N PRO A 218 -8.20 -26.27 17.07
CA PRO A 218 -8.00 -27.18 15.94
C PRO A 218 -6.51 -27.25 15.56
N PRO A 219 -5.97 -28.43 15.21
CA PRO A 219 -4.54 -28.58 14.86
C PRO A 219 -4.07 -27.62 13.75
N ALA A 220 -4.98 -27.20 12.86
CA ALA A 220 -4.71 -26.21 11.82
C ALA A 220 -4.37 -24.82 12.40
N VAL A 221 -5.11 -24.40 13.42
CA VAL A 221 -4.94 -23.10 14.09
C VAL A 221 -3.63 -23.09 14.86
N GLU A 222 -3.32 -24.18 15.54
CA GLU A 222 -2.08 -24.31 16.30
C GLU A 222 -0.83 -24.25 15.41
N LYS A 223 -0.86 -24.92 14.26
CA LYS A 223 0.22 -24.80 13.25
C LYS A 223 0.38 -23.35 12.76
N ARG A 224 -0.72 -22.63 12.51
CA ARG A 224 -0.67 -21.21 12.11
C ARG A 224 -0.04 -20.34 13.20
N LEU A 225 -0.41 -20.55 14.46
CA LEU A 225 0.15 -19.82 15.60
C LEU A 225 1.64 -20.12 15.79
N GLN A 226 2.05 -21.39 15.65
CA GLN A 226 3.45 -21.76 15.71
C GLN A 226 4.26 -21.07 14.61
N ALA A 227 3.77 -21.07 13.37
CA ALA A 227 4.43 -20.40 12.26
C ALA A 227 4.50 -18.88 12.47
N TYR A 228 3.44 -18.24 12.99
CA TYR A 228 3.43 -16.82 13.33
C TYR A 228 4.51 -16.48 14.37
N ASN A 229 4.60 -17.26 15.44
CA ASN A 229 5.60 -17.05 16.50
C ASN A 229 7.02 -17.29 15.99
N SER A 230 7.24 -18.35 15.19
CA SER A 230 8.54 -18.64 14.58
C SER A 230 8.98 -17.53 13.63
N LEU A 231 8.05 -17.01 12.80
CA LEU A 231 8.34 -15.93 11.86
C LEU A 231 8.67 -14.62 12.59
N ASN A 232 7.89 -14.24 13.59
CA ASN A 232 8.18 -13.05 14.40
C ASN A 232 9.52 -13.15 15.12
N ARG A 233 9.84 -14.32 15.68
CA ARG A 233 11.14 -14.56 16.33
C ARG A 233 12.28 -14.44 15.32
N PHE A 234 12.13 -15.02 14.13
CA PHE A 234 13.12 -14.93 13.06
C PHE A 234 13.34 -13.48 12.61
N LEU A 235 12.27 -12.74 12.29
CA LEU A 235 12.37 -11.35 11.83
C LEU A 235 12.92 -10.43 12.91
N SER A 236 12.49 -10.58 14.17
CA SER A 236 13.04 -9.80 15.29
C SER A 236 14.53 -10.10 15.47
N ALA A 237 14.91 -11.37 15.45
CA ALA A 237 16.30 -11.78 15.57
C ALA A 237 17.19 -11.23 14.43
N PHE A 238 16.65 -11.17 13.21
CA PHE A 238 17.32 -10.58 12.05
C PHE A 238 17.54 -9.07 12.21
N ILE A 239 16.50 -8.33 12.59
CA ILE A 239 16.59 -6.87 12.81
C ILE A 239 17.51 -6.52 13.99
N ASP A 240 17.53 -7.34 15.04
CA ASP A 240 18.41 -7.16 16.21
C ASP A 240 19.86 -7.62 15.97
N HIS A 241 20.27 -7.92 14.72
CA HIS A 241 21.61 -8.43 14.38
C HIS A 241 22.03 -9.68 15.18
N SER A 242 21.07 -10.48 15.63
CA SER A 242 21.34 -11.63 16.52
C SER A 242 21.59 -12.95 15.77
N LEU A 243 21.37 -12.96 14.46
CA LEU A 243 21.62 -14.11 13.59
C LEU A 243 23.06 -14.08 13.08
N ARG A 244 23.86 -15.10 13.44
CA ARG A 244 25.30 -15.15 13.10
C ARG A 244 25.59 -15.16 11.61
N ASP A 245 24.74 -15.83 10.83
CA ASP A 245 24.98 -16.05 9.41
C ASP A 245 24.08 -15.21 8.50
N LEU A 246 23.31 -14.28 9.09
CA LEU A 246 22.36 -13.48 8.35
C LEU A 246 22.27 -12.10 8.97
N ASP A 247 22.85 -11.13 8.28
CA ASP A 247 23.02 -9.76 8.78
C ASP A 247 22.54 -8.75 7.72
N TYR A 248 22.43 -7.48 8.07
CA TYR A 248 22.09 -6.42 7.13
C TYR A 248 22.98 -5.19 7.29
N LEU A 249 23.04 -4.39 6.23
CA LEU A 249 23.75 -3.11 6.19
C LEU A 249 22.78 -2.03 5.75
N VAL A 250 22.78 -0.89 6.44
CA VAL A 250 22.06 0.30 6.03
C VAL A 250 22.93 1.13 5.09
N ARG A 251 22.36 1.59 3.97
CA ARG A 251 23.08 2.32 2.91
C ARG A 251 22.19 3.34 2.24
N ASP A 252 22.81 4.34 1.62
CA ASP A 252 22.10 5.26 0.72
C ASP A 252 22.24 4.82 -0.73
N LYS A 253 21.14 4.91 -1.51
CA LYS A 253 21.20 4.80 -2.97
C LYS A 253 21.92 6.00 -3.58
N LEU A 254 22.79 5.73 -4.55
CA LEU A 254 23.41 6.77 -5.38
C LEU A 254 22.35 7.48 -6.23
N LEU A 255 22.63 8.72 -6.65
CA LEU A 255 21.71 9.50 -7.49
C LEU A 255 21.28 8.75 -8.76
N PHE A 256 22.22 8.09 -9.45
CA PHE A 256 21.90 7.32 -10.64
C PHE A 256 21.09 6.05 -10.34
N GLU A 257 21.31 5.42 -9.19
CA GLU A 257 20.51 4.26 -8.75
C GLU A 257 19.06 4.68 -8.46
N ARG A 258 18.87 5.86 -7.86
CA ARG A 258 17.55 6.46 -7.62
C ARG A 258 16.85 6.83 -8.93
N ILE A 259 17.54 7.48 -9.86
CA ILE A 259 16.96 7.94 -11.13
C ILE A 259 16.58 6.78 -12.04
N LEU A 260 17.46 5.77 -12.17
CA LEU A 260 17.24 4.63 -13.05
C LEU A 260 16.39 3.53 -12.39
N ASN A 261 16.15 3.63 -11.08
CA ASN A 261 15.55 2.58 -10.28
C ASN A 261 16.25 1.22 -10.49
N MET A 262 17.58 1.24 -10.46
CA MET A 262 18.44 0.07 -10.67
C MET A 262 19.56 0.09 -9.63
N GLU A 263 19.91 -1.07 -9.05
CA GLU A 263 21.13 -1.20 -8.28
C GLU A 263 22.34 -1.27 -9.24
N LEU A 264 23.27 -0.30 -9.15
CA LEU A 264 24.40 -0.17 -10.08
C LEU A 264 25.67 -0.86 -9.56
N LYS A 265 25.61 -1.53 -8.41
CA LYS A 265 26.79 -2.06 -7.71
C LYS A 265 26.93 -3.57 -7.73
N ASP A 266 28.18 -4.01 -7.53
CA ASP A 266 28.59 -5.38 -7.31
C ASP A 266 27.69 -6.09 -6.30
N LEU A 267 27.38 -7.37 -6.56
CA LEU A 267 26.46 -8.18 -5.75
C LEU A 267 26.63 -7.89 -4.24
N PRO A 268 25.53 -7.77 -3.48
CA PRO A 268 25.61 -7.80 -2.03
C PRO A 268 26.50 -8.96 -1.60
N PRO A 269 27.30 -8.82 -0.52
CA PRO A 269 27.93 -9.98 0.08
C PRO A 269 26.84 -11.07 0.22
N PRO A 270 27.08 -12.30 -0.24
CA PRO A 270 26.02 -13.31 -0.42
C PRO A 270 25.19 -13.56 0.85
N ASP A 271 25.74 -13.22 2.01
CA ASP A 271 25.15 -13.44 3.33
C ASP A 271 24.60 -12.16 4.00
N LYS A 272 24.60 -11.00 3.32
CA LYS A 272 24.12 -9.73 3.87
C LYS A 272 22.96 -9.14 3.07
N ALA A 273 21.91 -8.75 3.79
CA ALA A 273 20.86 -7.91 3.24
C ALA A 273 21.32 -6.45 3.16
N ILE A 274 20.68 -5.68 2.29
CA ILE A 274 20.91 -4.24 2.18
C ILE A 274 19.60 -3.53 2.44
N PHE A 275 19.63 -2.58 3.36
CA PHE A 275 18.53 -1.69 3.69
C PHE A 275 18.91 -0.32 3.13
N TYR A 276 18.26 0.07 2.04
CA TYR A 276 18.46 1.38 1.46
C TYR A 276 17.58 2.39 2.19
N ASN A 277 18.17 3.47 2.70
CA ASN A 277 17.41 4.62 3.16
C ASN A 277 16.58 5.16 1.99
N ASP A 278 15.28 5.26 2.22
CA ASP A 278 14.34 5.82 1.25
C ASP A 278 13.92 7.25 1.62
N ASP A 279 13.14 7.89 0.75
CA ASP A 279 12.65 9.26 0.98
C ASP A 279 11.37 9.27 1.86
N GLY A 280 11.17 8.25 2.71
CA GLY A 280 10.08 8.16 3.68
C GLY A 280 8.85 7.36 3.22
N ARG A 281 8.72 7.07 1.91
CA ARG A 281 7.46 6.55 1.34
C ARG A 281 7.64 5.56 0.19
N SER A 282 8.81 4.93 -0.01
CA SER A 282 9.03 4.07 -1.20
C SER A 282 8.10 2.85 -1.24
N PHE A 283 7.63 2.36 -0.09
CA PHE A 283 6.63 1.28 -0.02
C PHE A 283 5.29 1.64 -0.66
N ASN A 284 5.04 2.91 -1.01
CA ASN A 284 3.83 3.30 -1.69
C ASN A 284 3.68 2.67 -3.09
N SER A 285 4.78 2.20 -3.68
CA SER A 285 4.86 1.56 -5.00
C SER A 285 4.01 0.29 -5.11
N ILE A 286 3.68 -0.35 -3.98
CA ILE A 286 2.81 -1.54 -3.93
C ILE A 286 1.35 -1.22 -3.59
N LEU A 287 1.06 0.05 -3.30
CA LEU A 287 -0.25 0.58 -3.01
C LEU A 287 -0.79 1.32 -4.24
N PHE A 288 -2.10 1.62 -4.24
CA PHE A 288 -2.67 2.51 -5.27
C PHE A 288 -2.02 3.89 -5.26
N TYR A 289 -1.70 4.39 -4.08
CA TYR A 289 -1.08 5.70 -3.87
C TYR A 289 0.22 5.92 -4.70
N GLY A 290 1.10 4.92 -4.81
CA GLY A 290 2.32 5.02 -5.63
C GLY A 290 2.09 4.79 -7.13
N ASN A 291 0.95 4.19 -7.50
CA ASN A 291 0.59 3.86 -8.89
C ASN A 291 -0.48 4.80 -9.47
N GLU A 292 -0.65 5.99 -8.91
CA GLU A 292 -1.70 6.94 -9.29
C GLU A 292 -1.69 7.24 -10.80
N TRP A 293 -0.51 7.45 -11.39
CA TRP A 293 -0.38 7.70 -12.83
C TRP A 293 -0.90 6.53 -13.68
N THR A 294 -0.58 5.29 -13.28
CA THR A 294 -1.06 4.09 -13.97
C THR A 294 -2.57 3.96 -13.88
N LEU A 295 -3.15 4.23 -12.71
CA LEU A 295 -4.60 4.22 -12.48
C LEU A 295 -5.29 5.34 -13.28
N MET A 296 -4.72 6.53 -13.32
CA MET A 296 -5.21 7.65 -14.13
C MET A 296 -5.21 7.29 -15.62
N PHE A 297 -4.12 6.77 -16.16
CA PHE A 297 -4.08 6.36 -17.57
C PHE A 297 -5.10 5.27 -17.86
N PHE A 298 -5.27 4.31 -16.94
CA PHE A 298 -6.33 3.31 -17.05
C PHE A 298 -7.72 3.93 -17.11
N ASP A 299 -8.04 4.88 -16.23
CA ASP A 299 -9.34 5.56 -16.18
C ASP A 299 -9.58 6.38 -17.46
N LEU A 300 -8.60 7.16 -17.91
CA LEU A 300 -8.66 7.94 -19.15
C LEU A 300 -8.88 7.04 -20.37
N LEU A 301 -8.07 5.99 -20.53
CA LEU A 301 -8.17 5.09 -21.66
C LEU A 301 -9.48 4.30 -21.64
N THR A 302 -9.97 3.93 -20.46
CA THR A 302 -11.29 3.30 -20.31
C THR A 302 -12.41 4.26 -20.72
N PHE A 303 -12.36 5.52 -20.28
CA PHE A 303 -13.31 6.55 -20.71
C PHE A 303 -13.29 6.72 -22.22
N ALA A 304 -12.11 6.96 -22.79
CA ALA A 304 -11.94 7.10 -24.23
C ALA A 304 -12.42 5.87 -25.02
N ALA A 305 -12.15 4.66 -24.53
CA ALA A 305 -12.59 3.43 -25.17
C ALA A 305 -14.11 3.29 -25.13
N MET A 306 -14.75 3.55 -23.99
CA MET A 306 -16.21 3.50 -23.88
C MET A 306 -16.87 4.56 -24.74
N ASP A 307 -16.29 5.74 -24.81
CA ASP A 307 -16.73 6.86 -25.65
C ASP A 307 -16.64 6.54 -27.16
N LEU A 308 -15.59 5.81 -27.55
CA LEU A 308 -15.40 5.39 -28.93
C LEU A 308 -16.42 4.32 -29.36
N ILE A 309 -16.81 3.43 -28.44
CA ILE A 309 -17.80 2.37 -28.68
C ILE A 309 -19.22 2.96 -28.64
N TYR A 310 -19.50 3.80 -27.64
CA TYR A 310 -20.77 4.47 -27.43
C TYR A 310 -20.52 5.98 -27.38
N PRO A 311 -20.77 6.73 -28.47
CA PRO A 311 -20.49 8.17 -28.60
C PRO A 311 -21.34 9.08 -27.70
N ASP A 312 -21.34 8.82 -26.40
CA ASP A 312 -22.01 9.57 -25.35
C ASP A 312 -21.06 9.68 -24.15
N PHE A 313 -20.64 10.91 -23.84
CA PHE A 313 -19.66 11.13 -22.77
C PHE A 313 -20.21 10.75 -21.40
N VAL A 314 -21.52 10.93 -21.17
CA VAL A 314 -22.16 10.64 -19.89
C VAL A 314 -22.17 9.13 -19.66
N LEU A 315 -22.62 8.36 -20.66
CA LEU A 315 -22.60 6.90 -20.59
C LEU A 315 -21.18 6.37 -20.43
N ALA A 316 -20.22 6.88 -21.21
CA ALA A 316 -18.82 6.51 -21.10
C ALA A 316 -18.25 6.81 -19.71
N GLY A 317 -18.54 7.99 -19.15
CA GLY A 317 -18.14 8.36 -17.79
C GLY A 317 -18.72 7.44 -16.71
N VAL A 318 -20.01 7.09 -16.82
CA VAL A 318 -20.66 6.15 -15.89
C VAL A 318 -20.03 4.76 -15.96
N ILE A 319 -19.80 4.22 -17.16
CA ILE A 319 -19.19 2.90 -17.32
C ILE A 319 -17.76 2.90 -16.80
N SER A 320 -16.97 3.93 -17.10
CA SER A 320 -15.61 4.07 -16.57
C SER A 320 -15.57 4.15 -15.06
N TYR A 321 -16.50 4.89 -14.44
CA TYR A 321 -16.64 4.92 -12.98
C TYR A 321 -16.90 3.52 -12.41
N LEU A 322 -17.84 2.77 -12.99
CA LEU A 322 -18.17 1.43 -12.54
C LEU A 322 -16.98 0.46 -12.68
N LEU A 323 -16.21 0.56 -13.76
CA LEU A 323 -15.00 -0.23 -13.98
C LEU A 323 -13.90 0.13 -12.96
N SER A 324 -13.66 1.42 -12.71
CA SER A 324 -12.70 1.89 -11.71
C SER A 324 -13.08 1.45 -10.28
N LYS A 325 -14.38 1.50 -9.95
CA LYS A 325 -14.90 0.94 -8.69
C LYS A 325 -14.75 -0.57 -8.62
N GLY A 326 -15.04 -1.30 -9.70
CA GLY A 326 -14.82 -2.74 -9.78
C GLY A 326 -13.36 -3.13 -9.54
N LEU A 327 -12.42 -2.39 -10.13
CA LEU A 327 -10.99 -2.58 -9.92
C LEU A 327 -10.59 -2.36 -8.46
N THR A 328 -11.12 -1.31 -7.83
CA THR A 328 -10.87 -0.98 -6.42
C THR A 328 -11.37 -2.09 -5.49
N LEU A 329 -12.61 -2.57 -5.71
CA LEU A 329 -13.18 -3.68 -4.94
C LEU A 329 -12.38 -4.98 -5.12
N LEU A 330 -11.95 -5.27 -6.36
CA LEU A 330 -11.11 -6.43 -6.65
C LEU A 330 -9.76 -6.33 -5.93
N ARG A 331 -9.09 -5.17 -6.01
CA ARG A 331 -7.81 -4.93 -5.34
C ARG A 331 -7.93 -5.08 -3.83
N ASN A 332 -8.99 -4.53 -3.21
CA ASN A 332 -9.24 -4.66 -1.78
C ASN A 332 -9.47 -6.13 -1.41
N SER A 333 -10.34 -6.84 -2.12
CA SER A 333 -10.62 -8.27 -1.86
C SER A 333 -9.36 -9.14 -1.97
N LEU A 334 -8.55 -8.96 -3.02
CA LEU A 334 -7.30 -9.70 -3.20
C LEU A 334 -6.25 -9.29 -2.16
N GLY A 335 -6.20 -8.00 -1.83
CA GLY A 335 -5.33 -7.41 -0.81
C GLY A 335 -5.57 -8.00 0.57
N ARG A 336 -6.82 -7.97 1.04
CA ARG A 336 -7.28 -8.56 2.30
C ARG A 336 -6.93 -10.05 2.42
N LYS A 337 -7.15 -10.82 1.35
CA LYS A 337 -6.78 -12.25 1.30
C LYS A 337 -5.27 -12.44 1.36
N ASN A 338 -4.51 -11.62 0.65
CA ASN A 338 -3.05 -11.68 0.67
C ASN A 338 -2.51 -11.33 2.05
N LEU A 339 -3.03 -10.28 2.69
CA LEU A 339 -2.66 -9.84 4.02
C LEU A 339 -2.91 -10.93 5.05
N THR A 340 -4.12 -11.49 5.09
CA THR A 340 -4.50 -12.63 5.95
C THR A 340 -3.52 -13.80 5.80
N ARG A 341 -3.21 -14.17 4.55
CA ARG A 341 -2.35 -15.32 4.25
C ARG A 341 -0.88 -15.08 4.66
N LYS A 342 -0.38 -13.86 4.51
CA LYS A 342 1.04 -13.53 4.72
C LYS A 342 1.36 -13.13 6.16
N THR A 343 0.44 -12.44 6.83
CA THR A 343 0.58 -12.04 8.24
C THR A 343 0.05 -13.10 9.21
N LEU A 344 -0.65 -14.11 8.69
CA LEU A 344 -1.31 -15.18 9.44
C LEU A 344 -2.44 -14.71 10.35
N VAL A 345 -2.78 -13.42 10.32
CA VAL A 345 -3.96 -12.81 10.95
C VAL A 345 -5.23 -13.48 10.42
N ASP A 346 -6.28 -13.54 11.25
CA ASP A 346 -7.58 -14.07 10.83
C ASP A 346 -8.38 -12.98 10.10
N GLU A 347 -8.96 -13.34 8.95
CA GLU A 347 -9.66 -12.42 8.05
C GLU A 347 -10.86 -11.73 8.73
N ARG A 348 -11.42 -12.34 9.79
CA ARG A 348 -12.52 -11.78 10.57
C ARG A 348 -12.16 -10.51 11.32
N PHE A 349 -10.87 -10.25 11.55
CA PHE A 349 -10.40 -9.04 12.19
C PHE A 349 -10.02 -7.94 11.22
N LEU A 350 -9.99 -8.23 9.91
CA LEU A 350 -9.79 -7.21 8.89
C LEU A 350 -11.15 -6.57 8.59
N ILE A 351 -11.21 -5.25 8.57
CA ILE A 351 -12.42 -4.49 8.26
C ILE A 351 -12.36 -4.08 6.79
#